data_AF-A0A6C0KB48-F1
#
_entry.id   AF-A0A6C0KB48-F1
#
_cell.length_a   1.000
_cell.length_b   1.000
_cell.length_c   1.000
_cell.angle_alpha   90.00
_cell.angle_beta   90.00
_cell.angle_gamma   90.00
#
_symmetry.space_group_name_H-M   'P 1'
#
loop_
_entity.id
_entity.type
_entity.pdbx_description
1 polymer ?
#
loop_
_entity_poly.entity_id
_entity_poly.type
_entity_poly.pdbx_seq_one_letter_code
_entity_poly.pdbx_strand_id
1 'polypeptide(L)'
;MYSHLAEPFLTMAKSVLSLPELHWIEDSVTANDLALLEAEANPATPSNIDTANFRQEMITAWKQGGKAGSINIFARELPGYTRVIAIGTAADYKNTDWALWARCFQAISHPIGYVLYFMNRTPRLYPPAGQKVEAKHINGGYSYICSQSKIVLYRFEESARVLLHELLHTACFDKDLSVEQLEAATEAWTELYICALVSKGSVRRFASLWSIQQKWIEVQVDILRREYGVKDQRDYAWRYITGKYEYLISRGFIQPKAASLGNVERSLRFVSPEIV
;
A
#
# COMPACT_ATOMS: atom_id res chain seq x y z
N MET A 1 -22.71 5.06 -10.54
CA MET A 1 -22.12 5.28 -9.21
C MET A 1 -22.98 6.29 -8.49
N TYR A 2 -23.45 5.99 -7.29
CA TYR A 2 -24.18 6.96 -6.49
C TYR A 2 -23.22 8.09 -6.08
N SER A 3 -23.34 9.27 -6.71
CA SER A 3 -22.39 10.38 -6.52
C SER A 3 -22.22 10.78 -5.05
N HIS A 4 -23.25 10.63 -4.23
CA HIS A 4 -23.21 10.96 -2.81
C HIS A 4 -22.25 10.09 -1.99
N LEU A 5 -21.99 8.83 -2.39
CA LEU A 5 -21.06 7.95 -1.66
C LEU A 5 -19.60 8.37 -1.87
N ALA A 6 -19.29 8.90 -3.05
CA ALA A 6 -17.94 9.35 -3.39
C ALA A 6 -17.63 10.77 -2.87
N GLU A 7 -18.65 11.56 -2.55
CA GLU A 7 -18.49 12.98 -2.23
C GLU A 7 -17.51 13.26 -1.07
N PRO A 8 -17.48 12.49 0.04
CA PRO A 8 -16.49 12.70 1.09
C PRO A 8 -15.04 12.58 0.59
N PHE A 9 -14.76 11.55 -0.22
CA PHE A 9 -13.43 11.32 -0.79
C PHE A 9 -13.06 12.38 -1.82
N LEU A 10 -14.02 12.79 -2.66
CA LEU A 10 -13.81 13.84 -3.66
C LEU A 10 -13.60 15.20 -3.00
N THR A 11 -14.34 15.50 -1.94
CA THR A 11 -14.18 16.72 -1.13
C THR A 11 -12.80 16.75 -0.48
N MET A 12 -12.38 15.64 0.14
CA MET A 12 -11.03 15.49 0.68
C MET A 12 -9.97 15.76 -0.41
N ALA A 13 -10.09 15.12 -1.59
CA ALA A 13 -9.10 15.26 -2.64
C ALA A 13 -9.03 16.69 -3.20
N LYS A 14 -10.18 17.39 -3.33
CA LYS A 14 -10.22 18.82 -3.69
C LYS A 14 -9.56 19.69 -2.64
N SER A 15 -9.84 19.41 -1.36
CA SER A 15 -9.22 20.13 -0.23
C SER A 15 -7.71 19.97 -0.26
N VAL A 16 -7.21 18.74 -0.36
CA VAL A 16 -5.76 18.44 -0.48
C VAL A 16 -5.15 19.15 -1.69
N LEU A 17 -5.80 19.13 -2.84
CA LEU A 17 -5.31 19.80 -4.05
C LEU A 17 -5.20 21.33 -3.87
N SER A 18 -6.08 21.92 -3.07
CA SER A 18 -6.06 23.37 -2.77
C SER A 18 -4.98 23.78 -1.77
N LEU A 19 -4.42 22.82 -1.02
CA LEU A 19 -3.31 23.09 -0.12
C LEU A 19 -2.03 23.35 -0.91
N PRO A 20 -1.10 24.17 -0.37
CA PRO A 20 0.23 24.34 -0.93
C PRO A 20 0.89 22.99 -1.21
N GLU A 21 1.62 22.90 -2.32
CA GLU A 21 2.41 21.72 -2.62
C GLU A 21 3.51 21.55 -1.57
N LEU A 22 3.64 20.34 -1.02
CA LEU A 22 4.75 20.02 -0.14
C LEU A 22 5.94 19.59 -0.98
N HIS A 23 7.12 20.04 -0.59
CA HIS A 23 8.37 19.69 -1.27
C HIS A 23 9.20 18.75 -0.40
N TRP A 24 9.67 17.68 -1.03
CA TRP A 24 10.65 16.79 -0.43
C TRP A 24 12.02 17.46 -0.43
N ILE A 25 12.71 17.38 0.70
CA ILE A 25 14.08 17.85 0.87
C ILE A 25 14.98 16.62 0.85
N GLU A 26 15.88 16.55 -0.12
CA GLU A 26 16.93 15.51 -0.12
C GLU A 26 17.84 15.75 1.09
N ASP A 27 18.18 14.69 1.79
CA ASP A 27 19.00 14.77 3.00
C ASP A 27 20.06 13.67 3.04
N SER A 28 21.00 13.80 3.97
CA SER A 28 22.06 12.82 4.21
C SER A 28 21.58 11.72 5.15
N VAL A 29 22.02 10.49 4.88
CA VAL A 29 21.77 9.34 5.76
C VAL A 29 22.63 9.46 7.02
N THR A 30 22.02 9.30 8.19
CA THR A 30 22.69 9.33 9.49
C THR A 30 22.98 7.93 10.01
N ALA A 31 23.86 7.82 11.02
CA ALA A 31 24.11 6.54 11.70
C ALA A 31 22.84 5.95 12.36
N ASN A 32 21.95 6.81 12.86
CA ASN A 32 20.68 6.37 13.43
C ASN A 32 19.73 5.79 12.36
N ASP A 33 19.70 6.39 11.17
CA ASP A 33 18.90 5.90 10.05
C ASP A 33 19.33 4.48 9.64
N LEU A 34 20.64 4.24 9.60
CA LEU A 34 21.20 2.92 9.33
C LEU A 34 20.81 1.91 10.41
N ALA A 35 20.95 2.29 11.69
CA ALA A 35 20.59 1.43 12.81
C ALA A 35 19.11 1.03 12.78
N LEU A 36 18.21 1.95 12.42
CA LEU A 36 16.77 1.68 12.28
C LEU A 36 16.49 0.67 11.16
N LEU A 37 17.09 0.85 9.97
CA LEU A 37 16.93 -0.09 8.86
C LEU A 37 17.44 -1.49 9.21
N GLU A 38 18.62 -1.58 9.83
CA GLU A 38 19.23 -2.85 10.19
C GLU A 38 18.44 -3.58 11.29
N ALA A 39 17.92 -2.84 12.27
CA ALA A 39 17.07 -3.40 13.32
C ALA A 39 15.81 -4.05 12.74
N GLU A 40 15.19 -3.42 11.74
CA GLU A 40 14.00 -3.99 11.07
C GLU A 40 14.30 -5.23 10.23
N ALA A 41 15.52 -5.37 9.75
CA ALA A 41 15.96 -6.49 8.92
C ALA A 41 16.72 -7.56 9.72
N ASN A 42 16.69 -7.52 11.05
CA ASN A 42 17.47 -8.40 11.90
C ASN A 42 16.97 -9.86 11.83
N PRO A 43 17.80 -10.81 11.34
CA PRO A 43 17.39 -12.22 11.23
C PRO A 43 17.21 -12.92 12.58
N ALA A 44 17.75 -12.38 13.67
CA ALA A 44 17.54 -12.93 15.00
C ALA A 44 16.11 -12.70 15.51
N THR A 45 15.36 -11.79 14.89
CA THR A 45 13.97 -11.45 15.21
C THR A 45 13.12 -11.51 13.95
N PRO A 46 12.82 -12.73 13.44
CA PRO A 46 12.11 -12.90 12.19
C PRO A 46 10.72 -12.27 12.24
N SER A 47 10.31 -11.68 11.11
CA SER A 47 9.00 -11.05 10.98
C SER A 47 7.91 -12.09 10.75
N ASN A 48 6.80 -11.96 11.47
CA ASN A 48 5.56 -12.66 11.14
C ASN A 48 4.78 -12.00 10.00
N ILE A 49 5.18 -10.80 9.54
CA ILE A 49 4.51 -10.03 8.49
C ILE A 49 5.30 -10.09 7.16
N ASP A 50 6.62 -9.89 7.21
CA ASP A 50 7.54 -10.07 6.08
C ASP A 50 8.12 -11.51 6.09
N THR A 51 7.25 -12.49 5.84
CA THR A 51 7.65 -13.92 5.88
C THR A 51 8.54 -14.35 4.70
N ALA A 52 8.74 -13.47 3.73
CA ALA A 52 9.69 -13.67 2.62
C ALA A 52 11.08 -13.08 2.90
N ASN A 53 11.25 -12.36 4.03
CA ASN A 53 12.48 -11.68 4.41
C ASN A 53 12.98 -10.64 3.38
N PHE A 54 12.06 -9.93 2.71
CA PHE A 54 12.43 -8.91 1.72
C PHE A 54 13.29 -7.80 2.31
N ARG A 55 13.06 -7.44 3.58
CA ARG A 55 13.87 -6.41 4.28
C ARG A 55 15.32 -6.87 4.47
N GLN A 56 15.50 -8.13 4.88
CA GLN A 56 16.82 -8.73 5.03
C GLN A 56 17.53 -8.88 3.68
N GLU A 57 16.80 -9.26 2.62
CA GLU A 57 17.33 -9.34 1.26
C GLU A 57 17.93 -8.00 0.82
N MET A 58 17.20 -6.90 1.01
CA MET A 58 17.66 -5.56 0.63
C MET A 58 18.89 -5.11 1.43
N ILE A 59 18.93 -5.37 2.75
CA ILE A 59 20.08 -5.04 3.59
C ILE A 59 21.31 -5.88 3.20
N THR A 60 21.11 -7.16 2.91
CA THR A 60 22.18 -8.04 2.45
C THR A 60 22.74 -7.57 1.12
N ALA A 61 21.86 -7.24 0.17
CA ALA A 61 22.25 -6.74 -1.15
C ALA A 61 23.00 -5.40 -1.08
N TRP A 62 22.62 -4.50 -0.17
CA TRP A 62 23.37 -3.27 0.09
C TRP A 62 24.77 -3.54 0.67
N LYS A 63 24.87 -4.43 1.68
CA LYS A 63 26.16 -4.77 2.32
C LYS A 63 27.14 -5.47 1.37
N GLN A 64 26.64 -6.20 0.38
CA GLN A 64 27.43 -6.89 -0.64
C GLN A 64 27.93 -5.98 -1.77
N GLY A 65 27.75 -4.65 -1.68
CA GLY A 65 27.88 -3.66 -2.75
C GLY A 65 29.02 -3.88 -3.77
N GLY A 66 28.79 -3.56 -5.05
CA GLY A 66 29.87 -3.65 -6.05
C GLY A 66 29.59 -3.39 -7.54
N LYS A 67 28.40 -2.94 -7.98
CA LYS A 67 28.14 -2.68 -9.43
C LYS A 67 27.23 -1.46 -9.68
N ALA A 68 27.24 -0.96 -10.92
CA ALA A 68 26.20 -0.04 -11.40
C ALA A 68 24.82 -0.71 -11.30
N GLY A 69 23.82 -0.01 -10.77
CA GLY A 69 22.55 -0.63 -10.35
C GLY A 69 22.58 -1.26 -8.95
N SER A 70 23.62 -0.99 -8.16
CA SER A 70 23.71 -1.40 -6.76
C SER A 70 22.59 -0.81 -5.90
N ILE A 71 22.26 -1.55 -4.85
CA ILE A 71 21.40 -1.08 -3.77
C ILE A 71 22.17 -0.02 -2.98
N ASN A 72 21.52 1.12 -2.76
CA ASN A 72 22.02 2.26 -2.00
C ASN A 72 20.99 2.65 -0.94
N ILE A 73 21.40 3.48 0.02
CA ILE A 73 20.51 4.07 1.01
C ILE A 73 20.37 5.56 0.70
N PHE A 74 19.13 6.03 0.73
CA PHE A 74 18.74 7.40 0.46
C PHE A 74 17.95 7.95 1.64
N ALA A 75 18.06 9.25 1.88
CA ALA A 75 17.26 9.95 2.87
C ALA A 75 16.57 11.16 2.23
N ARG A 76 15.31 11.37 2.61
CA ARG A 76 14.59 12.60 2.33
C ARG A 76 13.66 12.96 3.47
N GLU A 77 13.32 14.23 3.57
CA GLU A 77 12.37 14.73 4.54
C GLU A 77 11.17 15.38 3.84
N LEU A 78 9.97 15.12 4.37
CA LEU A 78 8.79 15.93 4.12
C LEU A 78 8.55 16.79 5.37
N PRO A 79 8.90 18.08 5.35
CA PRO A 79 8.89 18.92 6.55
C PRO A 79 7.55 18.88 7.28
N GLY A 80 7.61 18.63 8.59
CA GLY A 80 6.43 18.53 9.45
C GLY A 80 5.63 17.24 9.32
N TYR A 81 6.03 16.31 8.44
CA TYR A 81 5.32 15.04 8.23
C TYR A 81 6.16 13.81 8.49
N THR A 82 7.31 13.65 7.84
CA THR A 82 8.12 12.43 8.02
C THR A 82 9.55 12.59 7.52
N ARG A 83 10.44 11.77 8.08
CA ARG A 83 11.70 11.38 7.45
C ARG A 83 11.56 10.04 6.75
N VAL A 84 12.01 9.92 5.50
CA VAL A 84 12.01 8.66 4.74
C VAL A 84 13.43 8.17 4.59
N ILE A 85 13.70 6.94 5.01
CA ILE A 85 14.95 6.22 4.77
C ILE A 85 14.67 5.08 3.81
N ALA A 86 15.15 5.20 2.59
CA ALA A 86 14.89 4.25 1.52
C ALA A 86 16.15 3.44 1.20
N ILE A 87 15.99 2.13 1.00
CA ILE A 87 17.05 1.22 0.56
C ILE A 87 16.62 0.55 -0.75
N GLY A 88 17.33 0.83 -1.84
CA GLY A 88 16.91 0.45 -3.19
C GLY A 88 17.90 0.88 -4.28
N THR A 89 17.52 0.72 -5.55
CA THR A 89 18.33 1.28 -6.64
C THR A 89 18.04 2.78 -6.81
N ALA A 90 18.99 3.55 -7.34
CA ALA A 90 18.76 4.96 -7.67
C ALA A 90 17.59 5.15 -8.66
N ALA A 91 17.38 4.17 -9.55
CA ALA A 91 16.26 4.18 -10.48
C ALA A 91 14.91 4.02 -9.75
N ASP A 92 14.80 3.10 -8.78
CA ASP A 92 13.58 2.96 -7.98
C ASP A 92 13.30 4.23 -7.19
N TYR A 93 14.32 4.76 -6.51
CA TYR A 93 14.19 5.95 -5.70
C TYR A 93 13.68 7.13 -6.54
N LYS A 94 14.23 7.31 -7.75
CA LYS A 94 13.76 8.31 -8.71
C LYS A 94 12.34 8.05 -9.21
N ASN A 95 11.97 6.79 -9.44
CA ASN A 95 10.68 6.40 -10.00
C ASN A 95 9.56 6.29 -8.94
N THR A 96 9.86 6.53 -7.67
CA THR A 96 8.83 6.60 -6.63
C THR A 96 7.99 7.87 -6.84
N ASP A 97 6.67 7.75 -6.81
CA ASP A 97 5.76 8.89 -6.93
C ASP A 97 5.70 9.69 -5.62
N TRP A 98 6.76 10.45 -5.40
CA TRP A 98 6.91 11.30 -4.23
C TRP A 98 5.83 12.38 -4.12
N ALA A 99 5.30 12.84 -5.26
CA ALA A 99 4.21 13.80 -5.28
C ALA A 99 2.93 13.17 -4.69
N LEU A 100 2.59 11.94 -5.11
CA LEU A 100 1.46 11.22 -4.53
C LEU A 100 1.66 10.90 -3.05
N TRP A 101 2.87 10.49 -2.63
CA TRP A 101 3.19 10.28 -1.21
C TRP A 101 2.92 11.54 -0.37
N ALA A 102 3.37 12.71 -0.83
CA ALA A 102 3.11 13.97 -0.15
C ALA A 102 1.60 14.26 -0.06
N ARG A 103 0.82 13.94 -1.11
CA ARG A 103 -0.64 14.07 -1.08
C ARG A 103 -1.29 13.07 -0.12
N CYS A 104 -0.76 11.85 0.03
CA CYS A 104 -1.23 10.90 1.05
C CYS A 104 -1.05 11.47 2.47
N PHE A 105 0.13 12.04 2.77
CA PHE A 105 0.37 12.70 4.06
C PHE A 105 -0.56 13.89 4.31
N GLN A 106 -0.80 14.73 3.31
CA GLN A 106 -1.76 15.84 3.42
C GLN A 106 -3.20 15.35 3.62
N ALA A 107 -3.60 14.27 2.94
CA ALA A 107 -4.94 13.71 3.02
C ALA A 107 -5.27 13.19 4.42
N ILE A 108 -4.32 12.49 5.05
CA ILE A 108 -4.52 11.94 6.39
C ILE A 108 -4.18 12.97 7.47
N SER A 109 -3.34 13.96 7.17
CA SER A 109 -2.88 14.99 8.11
C SER A 109 -2.27 14.40 9.39
N HIS A 110 -1.52 13.31 9.23
CA HIS A 110 -0.96 12.54 10.34
C HIS A 110 0.56 12.39 10.17
N PRO A 111 1.38 13.09 10.98
CA PRO A 111 2.82 13.00 10.91
C PRO A 111 3.33 11.68 11.50
N ILE A 112 4.41 11.16 10.93
CA ILE A 112 5.10 9.93 11.31
C ILE A 112 6.59 10.25 11.50
N GLY A 113 7.23 9.70 12.52
CA GLY A 113 8.67 9.91 12.73
C GLY A 113 9.48 9.42 11.53
N TYR A 114 9.29 8.15 11.15
CA TYR A 114 10.04 7.50 10.08
C TYR A 114 9.18 6.68 9.11
N VAL A 115 9.47 6.77 7.82
CA VAL A 115 9.11 5.72 6.85
C VAL A 115 10.38 4.99 6.44
N LEU A 116 10.45 3.69 6.73
CA LEU A 116 11.56 2.82 6.36
C LEU A 116 11.15 2.04 5.11
N TYR A 117 11.80 2.30 3.97
CA TYR A 117 11.34 1.83 2.66
C TYR A 117 12.35 0.91 1.97
N PHE A 118 12.13 -0.39 2.08
CA PHE A 118 12.91 -1.46 1.43
C PHE A 118 12.33 -1.72 0.04
N MET A 119 12.92 -1.15 -1.00
CA MET A 119 12.36 -1.09 -2.35
C MET A 119 12.50 -2.43 -3.11
N ASN A 120 12.11 -3.55 -2.49
CA ASN A 120 12.18 -4.87 -3.10
C ASN A 120 11.21 -4.96 -4.29
N ARG A 121 11.70 -5.47 -5.43
CA ARG A 121 10.96 -5.54 -6.70
C ARG A 121 10.24 -6.87 -6.93
N THR A 122 10.26 -7.80 -5.97
CA THR A 122 9.51 -9.05 -6.07
C THR A 122 8.02 -8.73 -6.25
N PRO A 123 7.38 -9.20 -7.34
CA PRO A 123 5.98 -8.89 -7.60
C PRO A 123 5.03 -9.66 -6.68
N ARG A 124 3.81 -9.14 -6.49
CA ARG A 124 2.70 -9.86 -5.86
C ARG A 124 2.04 -10.81 -6.87
N LEU A 125 2.44 -12.08 -6.82
CA LEU A 125 1.92 -13.12 -7.69
C LEU A 125 1.17 -14.17 -6.88
N TYR A 126 0.14 -14.75 -7.51
CA TYR A 126 -0.49 -15.93 -6.97
C TYR A 126 0.53 -17.08 -6.87
N PRO A 127 0.47 -17.89 -5.80
CA PRO A 127 1.29 -19.09 -5.71
C PRO A 127 0.87 -20.13 -6.75
N PRO A 128 1.65 -21.20 -6.96
CA PRO A 128 1.23 -22.33 -7.78
C PRO A 128 -0.14 -22.88 -7.36
N ALA A 129 -0.93 -23.33 -8.35
CA ALA A 129 -2.27 -23.85 -8.12
C ALA A 129 -2.28 -24.94 -7.03
N GLY A 130 -3.25 -24.86 -6.12
CA GLY A 130 -3.37 -25.76 -4.96
C GLY A 130 -2.58 -25.33 -3.72
N GLN A 131 -1.73 -24.31 -3.80
CA GLN A 131 -1.08 -23.70 -2.62
C GLN A 131 -1.94 -22.57 -2.03
N LYS A 132 -1.80 -22.33 -0.73
CA LYS A 132 -2.50 -21.23 -0.04
C LYS A 132 -1.87 -19.88 -0.34
N VAL A 133 -2.70 -18.86 -0.46
CA VAL A 133 -2.25 -17.47 -0.53
C VAL A 133 -1.93 -16.95 0.88
N GLU A 134 -0.63 -16.88 1.18
CA GLU A 134 -0.06 -16.41 2.46
C GLU A 134 0.48 -14.97 2.42
N ALA A 135 0.92 -14.47 3.58
CA ALA A 135 1.56 -13.15 3.78
C ALA A 135 2.63 -12.79 2.74
N LYS A 136 3.53 -13.73 2.42
CA LYS A 136 4.61 -13.55 1.43
C LYS A 136 4.13 -13.22 0.02
N HIS A 137 2.86 -13.44 -0.31
CA HIS A 137 2.31 -13.14 -1.64
C HIS A 137 1.58 -11.78 -1.69
N ILE A 138 1.17 -11.26 -0.53
CA ILE A 138 0.26 -10.12 -0.41
C ILE A 138 0.94 -8.91 0.24
N ASN A 139 1.57 -9.12 1.40
CA ASN A 139 1.99 -8.00 2.23
C ASN A 139 3.12 -7.21 1.57
N GLY A 140 3.12 -5.89 1.77
CA GLY A 140 4.17 -4.99 1.31
C GLY A 140 4.57 -3.91 2.31
N GLY A 141 4.00 -3.92 3.52
CA GLY A 141 4.30 -2.98 4.58
C GLY A 141 3.60 -3.36 5.88
N TYR A 142 3.90 -2.62 6.94
CA TYR A 142 3.15 -2.60 8.18
C TYR A 142 3.45 -1.34 8.98
N SER A 143 2.62 -1.11 9.98
CA SER A 143 2.76 -0.10 11.01
C SER A 143 2.17 -0.64 12.32
N TYR A 144 2.26 0.16 13.38
CA TYR A 144 1.54 -0.12 14.61
C TYR A 144 0.32 0.81 14.70
N ILE A 145 -0.84 0.22 15.01
CA ILE A 145 -2.09 0.96 15.17
C ILE A 145 -1.87 2.12 16.16
N CYS A 146 -2.36 3.30 15.82
CA CYS A 146 -2.27 4.51 16.66
C CYS A 146 -0.82 5.00 16.95
N SER A 147 0.19 4.49 16.24
CA SER A 147 1.58 4.84 16.49
C SER A 147 2.11 5.80 15.44
N GLN A 148 2.62 6.95 15.88
CA GLN A 148 3.32 7.90 15.03
C GLN A 148 4.83 7.60 14.90
N SER A 149 5.31 6.48 15.43
CA SER A 149 6.76 6.23 15.48
C SER A 149 7.36 5.94 14.10
N LYS A 150 6.82 4.93 13.40
CA LYS A 150 7.33 4.50 12.10
C LYS A 150 6.30 3.73 11.27
N ILE A 151 6.48 3.78 9.97
CA ILE A 151 5.88 2.91 8.97
C ILE A 151 7.01 2.15 8.27
N VAL A 152 6.82 0.85 8.02
CA VAL A 152 7.77 0.01 7.28
C VAL A 152 7.13 -0.41 5.98
N LEU A 153 7.74 -0.08 4.84
CA LEU A 153 7.34 -0.51 3.51
C LEU A 153 8.45 -1.37 2.93
N TYR A 154 8.14 -2.52 2.36
CA TYR A 154 9.16 -3.46 1.90
C TYR A 154 8.92 -4.05 0.50
N ARG A 155 7.99 -3.48 -0.25
CA ARG A 155 7.85 -3.69 -1.69
C ARG A 155 7.80 -2.37 -2.41
N PHE A 156 8.48 -2.29 -3.55
CA PHE A 156 8.44 -1.13 -4.45
C PHE A 156 7.05 -0.96 -5.09
N GLU A 157 6.44 -2.08 -5.46
CA GLU A 157 5.13 -2.16 -6.11
C GLU A 157 4.02 -1.60 -5.20
N GLU A 158 3.27 -0.63 -5.73
CA GLU A 158 2.13 0.05 -5.07
C GLU A 158 2.50 0.81 -3.79
N SER A 159 3.76 1.23 -3.66
CA SER A 159 4.27 1.82 -2.41
C SER A 159 3.48 3.03 -1.89
N ALA A 160 2.94 3.89 -2.76
CA ALA A 160 2.07 5.01 -2.36
C ALA A 160 0.74 4.56 -1.73
N ARG A 161 0.18 3.46 -2.25
CA ARG A 161 -1.03 2.83 -1.74
C ARG A 161 -0.75 2.15 -0.40
N VAL A 162 0.36 1.40 -0.30
CA VAL A 162 0.76 0.77 0.97
C VAL A 162 1.02 1.83 2.02
N LEU A 163 1.73 2.92 1.69
CA LEU A 163 1.91 4.06 2.59
C LEU A 163 0.57 4.58 3.11
N LEU A 164 -0.40 4.79 2.23
CA LEU A 164 -1.71 5.31 2.61
C LEU A 164 -2.48 4.36 3.53
N HIS A 165 -2.41 3.05 3.26
CA HIS A 165 -2.97 2.02 4.15
C HIS A 165 -2.36 2.12 5.55
N GLU A 166 -1.03 2.18 5.65
CA GLU A 166 -0.35 2.26 6.94
C GLU A 166 -0.62 3.61 7.65
N LEU A 167 -0.80 4.70 6.89
CA LEU A 167 -1.21 5.98 7.47
C LEU A 167 -2.61 5.91 8.12
N LEU A 168 -3.54 5.14 7.56
CA LEU A 168 -4.86 4.94 8.19
C LEU A 168 -4.73 4.17 9.51
N HIS A 169 -3.90 3.14 9.58
CA HIS A 169 -3.63 2.40 10.82
C HIS A 169 -3.00 3.27 11.90
N THR A 170 -1.96 4.02 11.54
CA THR A 170 -1.28 4.94 12.47
C THR A 170 -2.21 6.06 12.96
N ALA A 171 -3.16 6.50 12.13
CA ALA A 171 -4.19 7.47 12.49
C ALA A 171 -5.39 6.88 13.29
N CYS A 172 -5.30 5.62 13.75
CA CYS A 172 -6.37 4.92 14.48
C CYS A 172 -7.70 4.77 13.71
N PHE A 173 -7.67 4.75 12.38
CA PHE A 173 -8.90 4.66 11.59
C PHE A 173 -9.60 3.30 11.84
N ASP A 174 -10.89 3.32 12.18
CA ASP A 174 -11.72 2.13 12.47
C ASP A 174 -11.15 1.13 13.51
N LYS A 175 -10.31 1.61 14.44
CA LYS A 175 -9.53 0.79 15.41
C LYS A 175 -10.33 -0.18 16.31
N ASP A 176 -11.65 -0.04 16.39
CA ASP A 176 -12.50 -0.84 17.27
C ASP A 176 -13.00 -2.15 16.58
N LEU A 177 -12.64 -2.37 15.31
CA LEU A 177 -12.94 -3.60 14.57
C LEU A 177 -12.01 -4.77 14.97
N SER A 178 -12.43 -6.01 14.68
CA SER A 178 -11.51 -7.16 14.74
C SER A 178 -10.37 -6.98 13.72
N VAL A 179 -9.22 -7.63 13.91
CA VAL A 179 -8.07 -7.48 13.00
C VAL A 179 -8.47 -7.76 11.55
N GLU A 180 -9.23 -8.83 11.28
CA GLU A 180 -9.66 -9.19 9.92
C GLU A 180 -10.60 -8.15 9.31
N GLN A 181 -11.52 -7.60 10.12
CA GLN A 181 -12.46 -6.58 9.66
C GLN A 181 -11.80 -5.21 9.50
N LEU A 182 -10.87 -4.87 10.39
CA LEU A 182 -10.05 -3.67 10.34
C LEU A 182 -9.25 -3.66 9.03
N GLU A 183 -8.50 -4.72 8.75
CA GLU A 183 -7.74 -4.84 7.50
C GLU A 183 -8.68 -4.72 6.29
N ALA A 184 -9.81 -5.44 6.26
CA ALA A 184 -10.77 -5.34 5.15
C ALA A 184 -11.32 -3.93 4.93
N ALA A 185 -11.66 -3.22 6.00
CA ALA A 185 -12.14 -1.84 5.95
C ALA A 185 -11.03 -0.89 5.51
N THR A 186 -9.84 -0.96 6.12
CA THR A 186 -8.68 -0.14 5.76
C THR A 186 -8.29 -0.33 4.31
N GLU A 187 -8.34 -1.56 3.78
CA GLU A 187 -8.08 -1.81 2.36
C GLU A 187 -9.13 -1.19 1.43
N ALA A 188 -10.40 -1.26 1.82
CA ALA A 188 -11.48 -0.64 1.06
C ALA A 188 -11.34 0.89 1.03
N TRP A 189 -11.04 1.50 2.17
CA TRP A 189 -10.85 2.94 2.29
C TRP A 189 -9.62 3.41 1.51
N THR A 190 -8.50 2.70 1.64
CA THR A 190 -7.26 3.03 0.94
C THR A 190 -7.48 3.16 -0.57
N GLU A 191 -8.22 2.22 -1.18
CA GLU A 191 -8.44 2.22 -2.64
C GLU A 191 -9.37 3.35 -3.08
N LEU A 192 -10.39 3.68 -2.28
CA LEU A 192 -11.24 4.85 -2.52
C LEU A 192 -10.44 6.16 -2.39
N TYR A 193 -9.59 6.28 -1.38
CA TYR A 193 -8.71 7.45 -1.21
C TYR A 193 -7.71 7.58 -2.36
N ILE A 194 -7.05 6.51 -2.80
CA ILE A 194 -6.12 6.53 -3.94
C ILE A 194 -6.85 6.97 -5.21
N CYS A 195 -8.01 6.38 -5.53
CA CYS A 195 -8.79 6.82 -6.69
C CYS A 195 -9.16 8.31 -6.60
N ALA A 196 -9.53 8.80 -5.41
CA ALA A 196 -9.89 10.21 -5.22
C ALA A 196 -8.68 11.14 -5.40
N LEU A 197 -7.53 10.82 -4.80
CA LEU A 197 -6.29 11.60 -4.92
C LEU A 197 -5.80 11.64 -6.37
N VAL A 198 -5.72 10.49 -7.04
CA VAL A 198 -5.31 10.40 -8.45
C VAL A 198 -6.30 11.11 -9.38
N SER A 199 -7.60 11.10 -9.04
CA SER A 199 -8.61 11.86 -9.77
C SER A 199 -8.53 13.38 -9.56
N LYS A 200 -7.75 13.84 -8.57
CA LYS A 200 -7.69 15.24 -8.12
C LYS A 200 -9.07 15.80 -7.76
N GLY A 201 -9.95 14.95 -7.22
CA GLY A 201 -11.32 15.29 -6.88
C GLY A 201 -12.28 15.46 -8.08
N SER A 202 -11.86 15.11 -9.29
CA SER A 202 -12.74 15.12 -10.48
C SER A 202 -13.71 13.94 -10.43
N VAL A 203 -15.01 14.25 -10.35
CA VAL A 203 -16.10 13.24 -10.34
C VAL A 203 -16.00 12.29 -11.53
N ARG A 204 -15.80 12.83 -12.75
CA ARG A 204 -15.73 12.03 -13.98
C ARG A 204 -14.51 11.11 -13.98
N ARG A 205 -13.34 11.62 -13.58
CA ARG A 205 -12.11 10.83 -13.53
C ARG A 205 -12.17 9.77 -12.43
N PHE A 206 -12.69 10.12 -11.25
CA PHE A 206 -12.92 9.17 -10.17
C PHE A 206 -13.84 8.03 -10.61
N ALA A 207 -14.98 8.34 -11.23
CA ALA A 207 -15.89 7.32 -11.72
C ALA A 207 -15.23 6.35 -12.72
N SER A 208 -14.36 6.88 -13.59
CA SER A 208 -13.58 6.07 -14.53
C SER A 208 -12.58 5.17 -13.81
N LEU A 209 -11.76 5.73 -12.90
CA LEU A 209 -10.75 4.98 -12.15
C LEU A 209 -11.40 3.92 -11.25
N TRP A 210 -12.47 4.28 -10.56
CA TRP A 210 -13.20 3.34 -9.72
C TRP A 210 -13.81 2.20 -10.54
N SER A 211 -14.33 2.47 -11.74
CA SER A 211 -14.84 1.39 -12.60
C SER A 211 -13.74 0.39 -12.98
N ILE A 212 -12.52 0.87 -13.22
CA ILE A 212 -11.35 0.01 -13.47
C ILE A 212 -11.02 -0.79 -12.21
N GLN A 213 -10.96 -0.12 -11.06
CA GLN A 213 -10.66 -0.73 -9.76
C GLN A 213 -11.69 -1.79 -9.36
N GLN A 214 -12.98 -1.54 -9.58
CA GLN A 214 -14.04 -2.50 -9.31
C GLN A 214 -13.85 -3.78 -10.12
N LYS A 215 -13.59 -3.66 -11.44
CA LYS A 215 -13.33 -4.82 -12.29
C LYS A 215 -12.11 -5.59 -11.81
N TRP A 216 -11.05 -4.88 -11.39
CA TRP A 216 -9.85 -5.48 -10.82
C TRP A 216 -10.16 -6.32 -9.57
N ILE A 217 -10.87 -5.73 -8.59
CA ILE A 217 -11.27 -6.41 -7.36
C ILE A 217 -12.16 -7.63 -7.66
N GLU A 218 -13.16 -7.47 -8.54
CA GLU A 218 -14.09 -8.56 -8.90
C GLU A 218 -13.35 -9.76 -9.50
N VAL A 219 -12.36 -9.53 -10.36
CA VAL A 219 -11.53 -10.61 -10.94
C VAL A 219 -10.68 -11.29 -9.89
N GLN A 220 -10.02 -10.54 -9.00
CA GLN A 220 -9.21 -11.13 -7.94
C GLN A 220 -10.06 -11.98 -6.98
N VAL A 221 -11.24 -11.48 -6.62
CA VAL A 221 -12.21 -12.22 -5.78
C VAL A 221 -12.64 -13.52 -6.44
N ASP A 222 -12.95 -13.50 -7.74
CA ASP A 222 -13.37 -14.70 -8.47
C ASP A 222 -12.24 -15.74 -8.51
N ILE A 223 -11.00 -15.32 -8.80
CA ILE A 223 -9.82 -16.19 -8.80
C ILE A 223 -9.61 -16.79 -7.41
N LEU A 224 -9.60 -15.98 -6.35
CA LEU A 224 -9.36 -16.45 -4.99
C LEU A 224 -10.43 -17.45 -4.51
N ARG A 225 -11.69 -17.19 -4.83
CA ARG A 225 -12.80 -18.08 -4.45
C ARG A 225 -12.79 -19.39 -5.23
N ARG A 226 -12.55 -19.34 -6.55
CA ARG A 226 -12.63 -20.53 -7.42
C ARG A 226 -11.38 -21.40 -7.40
N GLU A 227 -10.20 -20.77 -7.40
CA GLU A 227 -8.93 -21.48 -7.60
C GLU A 227 -8.13 -21.67 -6.31
N TYR A 228 -8.26 -20.76 -5.34
CA TYR A 228 -7.51 -20.80 -4.08
C TYR A 228 -8.38 -21.13 -2.86
N GLY A 229 -9.68 -21.31 -3.05
CA GLY A 229 -10.61 -21.75 -2.02
C GLY A 229 -10.77 -20.78 -0.85
N VAL A 230 -10.50 -19.48 -1.04
CA VAL A 230 -10.68 -18.44 -0.03
C VAL A 230 -12.17 -18.22 0.22
N LYS A 231 -12.65 -18.45 1.44
CA LYS A 231 -14.08 -18.47 1.79
C LYS A 231 -14.44 -17.42 2.82
N ASP A 232 -13.65 -17.28 3.88
CA ASP A 232 -14.03 -16.48 5.04
C ASP A 232 -12.81 -15.96 5.81
N GLN A 233 -13.07 -15.28 6.93
CA GLN A 233 -12.09 -14.58 7.75
C GLN A 233 -10.94 -15.48 8.26
N ARG A 234 -11.10 -16.80 8.24
CA ARG A 234 -10.05 -17.76 8.63
C ARG A 234 -8.97 -17.89 7.56
N ASP A 235 -9.26 -17.52 6.32
CA ASP A 235 -8.30 -17.51 5.23
C ASP A 235 -7.49 -16.21 5.24
N TYR A 236 -6.17 -16.32 5.25
CA TYR A 236 -5.27 -15.16 5.34
C TYR A 236 -5.58 -14.07 4.29
N ALA A 237 -5.79 -14.49 3.03
CA ALA A 237 -6.09 -13.58 1.92
C ALA A 237 -7.48 -12.93 2.01
N TRP A 238 -8.37 -13.43 2.88
CA TRP A 238 -9.73 -12.90 2.94
C TRP A 238 -9.74 -11.43 3.32
N ARG A 239 -9.04 -11.07 4.40
CA ARG A 239 -9.04 -9.70 4.93
C ARG A 239 -8.50 -8.67 3.93
N TYR A 240 -7.68 -9.11 2.98
CA TYR A 240 -7.04 -8.24 2.00
C TYR A 240 -7.84 -8.04 0.71
N ILE A 241 -8.61 -9.04 0.28
CA ILE A 241 -9.24 -9.03 -1.04
C ILE A 241 -10.75 -9.31 -0.96
N THR A 242 -11.18 -10.49 -0.48
CA THR A 242 -12.62 -10.84 -0.43
C THR A 242 -13.39 -10.08 0.65
N GLY A 243 -12.82 -9.91 1.84
CA GLY A 243 -13.39 -9.11 2.92
C GLY A 243 -13.51 -7.64 2.54
N LYS A 244 -12.49 -7.07 1.89
CA LYS A 244 -12.55 -5.72 1.29
C LYS A 244 -13.72 -5.59 0.31
N TYR A 245 -13.87 -6.56 -0.59
CA TYR A 245 -14.96 -6.57 -1.58
C TYR A 245 -16.35 -6.63 -0.92
N GLU A 246 -16.51 -7.52 0.06
CA GLU A 246 -17.74 -7.65 0.85
C GLU A 246 -18.05 -6.35 1.61
N TYR A 247 -17.03 -5.71 2.18
CA TYR A 247 -17.15 -4.41 2.82
C TYR A 247 -17.65 -3.34 1.84
N LEU A 248 -17.03 -3.22 0.67
CA LEU A 248 -17.42 -2.25 -0.37
C LEU A 248 -18.85 -2.48 -0.89
N ILE A 249 -19.31 -3.73 -1.00
CA ILE A 249 -20.71 -4.04 -1.31
C ILE A 249 -21.64 -3.56 -0.19
N SER A 250 -21.32 -3.87 1.06
CA SER A 250 -22.15 -3.50 2.21
C SER A 250 -22.32 -1.98 2.36
N ARG A 251 -21.35 -1.21 1.86
CA ARG A 251 -21.36 0.26 1.82
C ARG A 251 -21.92 0.85 0.53
N GLY A 252 -22.32 0.02 -0.45
CA GLY A 252 -22.91 0.46 -1.72
C GLY A 252 -21.92 0.98 -2.76
N PHE A 253 -20.60 0.86 -2.52
CA PHE A 253 -19.58 1.25 -3.49
C PHE A 253 -19.44 0.27 -4.64
N ILE A 254 -19.81 -0.99 -4.43
CA ILE A 254 -19.84 -2.03 -5.46
C ILE A 254 -21.27 -2.57 -5.58
N GLN A 255 -21.73 -2.66 -6.82
CA GLN A 255 -22.90 -3.48 -7.15
C GLN A 255 -22.39 -4.73 -7.87
N PRO A 256 -22.53 -5.91 -7.26
CA PRO A 256 -21.98 -7.14 -7.81
C PRO A 256 -22.46 -7.37 -9.25
N LYS A 257 -21.52 -7.57 -10.17
CA LYS A 257 -21.80 -8.04 -11.53
C LYS A 257 -21.10 -9.36 -11.77
N ALA A 258 -21.57 -10.12 -12.76
CA ALA A 258 -20.83 -11.29 -13.22
C ALA A 258 -19.47 -10.82 -13.76
N ALA A 259 -18.38 -11.21 -13.09
CA ALA A 259 -17.03 -10.83 -13.49
C ALA A 259 -16.74 -11.39 -14.89
N SER A 260 -16.35 -10.52 -15.82
CA SER A 260 -15.76 -10.97 -17.08
C SER A 260 -14.27 -11.17 -16.85
N LEU A 261 -13.84 -12.43 -16.81
CA LEU A 261 -12.44 -12.83 -16.65
C LEU A 261 -11.56 -12.49 -17.88
N GLY A 262 -12.14 -11.94 -18.95
CA GLY A 262 -11.41 -11.57 -20.14
C GLY A 262 -10.45 -10.40 -19.92
N ASN A 263 -9.17 -10.63 -20.24
CA ASN A 263 -8.11 -9.62 -20.41
C ASN A 263 -7.66 -8.87 -19.15
N VAL A 264 -7.75 -9.46 -17.95
CA VAL A 264 -7.18 -8.84 -16.73
C VAL A 264 -5.93 -9.62 -16.29
N GLU A 265 -4.85 -8.89 -16.01
CA GLU A 265 -3.59 -9.46 -15.54
C GLU A 265 -3.78 -10.26 -14.24
N ARG A 266 -3.15 -11.43 -14.16
CA ARG A 266 -3.14 -12.25 -12.94
C ARG A 266 -2.12 -11.70 -11.95
N SER A 267 -2.58 -10.84 -11.05
CA SER A 267 -1.75 -10.25 -10.00
C SER A 267 -2.50 -10.20 -8.66
N LEU A 268 -1.73 -10.20 -7.57
CA LEU A 268 -2.19 -9.92 -6.21
C LEU A 268 -1.97 -8.45 -5.82
N ARG A 269 -1.66 -7.56 -6.78
CA ARG A 269 -1.72 -6.11 -6.56
C ARG A 269 -3.09 -5.68 -6.09
N PHE A 270 -3.16 -4.71 -5.20
CA PHE A 270 -4.43 -4.28 -4.64
C PHE A 270 -5.16 -3.28 -5.53
N VAL A 271 -4.41 -2.43 -6.21
CA VAL A 271 -4.85 -1.41 -7.16
C VAL A 271 -4.46 -1.84 -8.57
N SER A 272 -5.36 -1.59 -9.53
CA SER A 272 -5.07 -1.85 -10.94
C SER A 272 -3.82 -1.07 -11.40
N PRO A 273 -2.89 -1.71 -12.14
CA PRO A 273 -1.74 -1.01 -12.77
C PRO A 273 -2.15 0.14 -13.72
N GLU A 274 -3.42 0.25 -14.09
CA GLU A 274 -3.94 1.34 -14.91
C GLU A 274 -4.23 2.63 -14.10
N ILE A 275 -4.18 2.58 -12.76
CA ILE A 275 -4.48 3.72 -11.88
C ILE A 275 -3.20 4.43 -11.40
N VAL A 276 -2.14 3.67 -11.10
CA VAL A 276 -0.88 4.15 -10.48
C VAL A 276 0.35 3.65 -11.20
#